data_AF-A0A357WXP3-F1
#
_entry.id   AF-A0A357WXP3-F1
#
_cell.length_a   1.000
_cell.length_b   1.000
_cell.length_c   1.000
_cell.angle_alpha   90.00
_cell.angle_beta   90.00
_cell.angle_gamma   90.00
#
_symmetry.space_group_name_H-M   'P 1'
#
loop_
_entity.id
_entity.type
_entity.pdbx_description
1 polymer ?
#
loop_
_entity_poly.entity_id
_entity_poly.type
_entity_poly.pdbx_seq_one_letter_code
_entity_poly.pdbx_strand_id
1 'polypeptide(L)'
;MAAINDLIRQIPDTSLRIRLEQEVARLSKNKKFGLVFEEHIPECTPLYDVAVKLGSTVARKTGHINDFYTVVKLNGDTALCRKKITGDAVAIPLTELVSVAQFGEPIFPMLQPIESVENAPDSNLWHTLIEADNYHALQLLEYLYPKQVDCIYIDPPYNTG
;
A
#
# COMPACT_ATOMS: atom_id res chain seq x y z
N MET A 1 -1.64 30.83 12.38
CA MET A 1 -0.94 31.78 11.49
C MET A 1 -1.52 33.20 11.54
N ALA A 2 -2.84 33.38 11.75
CA ALA A 2 -3.45 34.71 11.90
C ALA A 2 -2.78 35.57 12.99
N ALA A 3 -2.60 35.04 14.21
CA ALA A 3 -1.99 35.79 15.32
C ALA A 3 -0.55 36.26 15.07
N ILE A 4 0.26 35.53 14.29
CA ILE A 4 1.64 35.93 13.96
C ILE A 4 1.62 37.11 12.97
N ASN A 5 0.74 37.06 11.97
CA ASN A 5 0.61 38.15 11.01
C ASN A 5 0.09 39.42 11.70
N ASP A 6 -0.80 39.27 12.69
CA ASP A 6 -1.29 40.40 13.48
C ASP A 6 -0.18 41.03 14.34
N LEU A 7 0.73 40.23 14.90
CA LEU A 7 1.89 40.73 15.63
C LEU A 7 2.89 41.44 14.71
N ILE A 8 3.12 40.93 13.49
CA ILE A 8 4.03 41.57 12.52
C ILE A 8 3.50 42.95 12.11
N ARG A 9 2.19 43.10 11.94
CA ARG A 9 1.54 44.39 11.61
C ARG A 9 1.73 45.46 12.68
N GLN A 10 1.95 45.06 13.94
CA GLN A 10 2.18 45.99 15.05
C GLN A 10 3.62 46.52 15.10
N ILE A 11 4.55 46.00 14.29
CA ILE A 11 5.95 46.44 14.28
C ILE A 11 6.08 47.78 13.56
N PRO A 12 6.52 48.89 14.21
CA PRO A 12 6.56 50.22 13.58
C PRO A 12 7.62 50.34 12.47
N ASP A 13 8.71 49.59 12.56
CA ASP A 13 9.79 49.59 11.58
C ASP A 13 9.35 48.85 10.30
N THR A 14 9.14 49.63 9.24
CA THR A 14 8.72 49.15 7.93
C THR A 14 9.71 48.18 7.30
N SER A 15 11.03 48.39 7.50
CA SER A 15 12.06 47.56 6.89
C SER A 15 12.13 46.17 7.53
N LEU A 16 12.00 46.13 8.87
CA LEU A 16 11.98 44.90 9.64
C LEU A 16 10.69 44.11 9.39
N ARG A 17 9.55 44.81 9.29
CA ARG A 17 8.24 44.21 8.98
C ARG A 17 8.27 43.44 7.66
N ILE A 18 8.77 44.07 6.59
CA ILE A 18 8.83 43.44 5.26
C ILE A 18 9.70 42.18 5.27
N ARG A 19 10.87 42.23 5.94
CA ARG A 19 11.76 41.06 6.06
C ARG A 19 11.11 39.90 6.82
N LEU A 20 10.40 40.21 7.91
CA LEU A 20 9.68 39.21 8.70
C LEU A 20 8.51 38.60 7.93
N GLU A 21 7.75 39.40 7.18
CA GLU A 21 6.67 38.89 6.32
C GLU A 21 7.21 37.92 5.26
N GLN A 22 8.35 38.24 4.64
CA GLN A 22 8.99 37.38 3.65
C GLN A 22 9.46 36.04 4.24
N GLU A 23 10.12 36.06 5.41
CA GLU A 23 10.58 34.83 6.05
C GLU A 23 9.42 33.98 6.58
N VAL A 24 8.36 34.60 7.12
CA VAL A 24 7.16 33.87 7.56
C VAL A 24 6.42 33.27 6.37
N ALA A 25 6.33 33.98 5.24
CA ALA A 25 5.76 33.43 4.00
C ALA A 25 6.58 32.24 3.48
N ARG A 26 7.92 32.32 3.55
CA ARG A 26 8.82 31.22 3.19
C ARG A 26 8.63 30.01 4.09
N LEU A 27 8.58 30.21 5.41
CA LEU A 27 8.34 29.15 6.39
C LEU A 27 6.95 28.53 6.25
N SER A 28 5.93 29.34 5.92
CA SER A 28 4.56 28.86 5.70
C SER A 28 4.44 28.01 4.44
N LYS A 29 5.20 28.32 3.38
CA LYS A 29 5.26 27.48 2.16
C LYS A 29 5.84 26.09 2.43
N ASN A 30 6.76 25.96 3.39
CA ASN A 30 7.40 24.68 3.72
C ASN A 30 6.71 23.89 4.84
N LYS A 31 5.66 24.43 5.46
CA LYS A 31 4.92 23.68 6.48
C LYS A 31 3.87 22.81 5.82
N LYS A 32 4.16 21.51 5.71
CA LYS A 32 3.14 20.48 5.51
C LYS A 32 2.31 20.38 6.80
N PHE A 33 1.09 20.91 6.80
CA PHE A 33 0.13 20.69 7.87
C PHE A 33 -0.91 19.66 7.42
N GLY A 34 -1.23 18.69 8.29
CA GLY A 34 -2.20 17.62 8.04
C GLY A 34 -1.55 16.23 8.02
N LEU A 35 -2.37 15.19 7.79
CA LEU A 35 -1.86 13.89 7.35
C LEU A 35 -1.06 14.15 6.07
N VAL A 36 0.26 13.98 6.15
CA VAL A 36 1.12 14.02 4.99
C VAL A 36 0.84 12.74 4.25
N PHE A 37 -0.12 12.78 3.32
CA PHE A 37 -0.12 11.82 2.23
C PHE A 37 1.16 12.12 1.43
N GLU A 38 2.22 11.40 1.77
CA GLU A 38 3.24 11.06 0.78
C GLU A 38 2.51 10.57 -0.46
N GLU A 39 3.03 10.86 -1.66
CA GLU A 39 2.45 10.39 -2.92
C GLU A 39 1.97 8.96 -2.70
N HIS A 40 0.65 8.73 -2.71
CA HIS A 40 0.10 7.40 -2.48
C HIS A 40 0.72 6.54 -3.58
N ILE A 41 1.73 5.76 -3.20
CA ILE A 41 2.14 4.62 -4.01
C ILE A 41 0.84 3.83 -4.13
N PRO A 42 0.32 3.62 -5.34
CA PRO A 42 -0.96 2.96 -5.50
C PRO A 42 -0.87 1.61 -4.79
N GLU A 43 -1.56 1.51 -3.65
CA GLU A 43 -1.57 0.33 -2.82
C GLU A 43 -2.19 -0.78 -3.66
N CYS A 44 -1.34 -1.75 -3.99
CA CYS A 44 -1.76 -2.91 -4.75
C CYS A 44 -1.16 -4.15 -4.12
N THR A 45 -1.95 -5.21 -4.13
CA THR A 45 -1.55 -6.49 -3.59
C THR A 45 -1.21 -7.40 -4.77
N PRO A 46 0.07 -7.81 -4.93
CA PRO A 46 0.42 -8.82 -5.92
C PRO A 46 -0.22 -10.16 -5.55
N LEU A 47 -0.89 -10.77 -6.51
CA LEU A 47 -1.59 -12.03 -6.36
C LEU A 47 -0.78 -13.13 -7.04
N TYR A 48 0.27 -13.60 -6.38
CA TYR A 48 1.26 -14.52 -6.98
C TYR A 48 0.65 -15.84 -7.47
N ASP A 49 -0.32 -16.38 -6.75
CA ASP A 49 -0.99 -17.65 -7.11
C ASP A 49 -2.17 -17.46 -8.07
N VAL A 50 -2.51 -16.22 -8.43
CA VAL A 50 -3.60 -15.93 -9.35
C VAL A 50 -3.07 -15.83 -10.77
N ALA A 51 -3.36 -16.86 -11.57
CA ALA A 51 -3.01 -16.89 -12.98
C ALA A 51 -3.55 -15.68 -13.74
N VAL A 52 -2.72 -15.13 -14.63
CA VAL A 52 -3.08 -14.02 -15.52
C VAL A 52 -4.14 -14.46 -16.52
N LYS A 53 -5.29 -13.77 -16.56
CA LYS A 53 -6.41 -14.06 -17.46
C LYS A 53 -6.76 -12.86 -18.32
N LEU A 54 -7.56 -13.09 -19.36
CA LEU A 54 -8.15 -12.02 -20.14
C LEU A 54 -8.97 -11.08 -19.23
N GLY A 55 -8.75 -9.78 -19.33
CA GLY A 55 -9.40 -8.77 -18.50
C GLY A 55 -8.76 -8.54 -17.12
N SER A 56 -7.80 -9.37 -16.69
CA SER A 56 -7.09 -9.16 -15.43
C SER A 56 -6.34 -7.83 -15.40
N THR A 57 -6.34 -7.18 -14.23
CA THR A 57 -5.39 -6.11 -13.91
C THR A 57 -4.05 -6.76 -13.55
N VAL A 58 -2.98 -6.34 -14.22
CA VAL A 58 -1.63 -6.88 -14.04
C VAL A 58 -0.61 -5.77 -13.89
N ALA A 59 0.52 -6.10 -13.26
CA ALA A 59 1.71 -5.28 -13.19
C ALA A 59 2.93 -6.08 -13.66
N ARG A 60 4.01 -5.37 -14.00
CA ARG A 60 5.31 -6.02 -14.24
C ARG A 60 5.94 -6.41 -12.91
N LYS A 61 6.61 -7.56 -12.86
CA LYS A 61 7.41 -8.06 -11.71
C LYS A 61 8.72 -7.29 -11.48
N THR A 62 8.78 -6.03 -11.92
CA THR A 62 9.89 -5.12 -11.61
C THR A 62 9.55 -4.44 -10.30
N GLY A 63 10.39 -4.55 -9.27
CA GLY A 63 10.04 -4.28 -7.85
C GLY A 63 9.30 -2.97 -7.50
N HIS A 64 9.22 -1.99 -8.40
CA HIS A 64 8.30 -0.86 -8.28
C HIS A 64 7.08 -1.07 -9.20
N ILE A 65 5.94 -1.42 -8.60
CA ILE A 65 4.65 -1.52 -9.31
C ILE A 65 4.07 -0.11 -9.47
N ASN A 66 4.55 0.62 -10.48
CA ASN A 66 4.04 1.96 -10.79
C ASN A 66 3.10 1.97 -12.00
N ASP A 67 3.19 0.94 -12.86
CA ASP A 67 2.43 0.84 -14.09
C ASP A 67 1.45 -0.32 -14.05
N PHE A 68 0.16 0.00 -14.14
CA PHE A 68 -0.92 -0.98 -14.26
C PHE A 68 -1.35 -1.19 -15.71
N TYR A 69 -1.63 -2.45 -16.03
CA TYR A 69 -2.12 -2.83 -17.33
C TYR A 69 -3.37 -3.70 -17.20
N THR A 70 -4.22 -3.67 -18.23
CA THR A 70 -5.33 -4.61 -18.41
C THR A 70 -4.98 -5.57 -19.53
N VAL A 71 -5.13 -6.87 -19.29
CA VAL A 71 -4.88 -7.89 -20.32
C VAL A 71 -6.00 -7.85 -21.36
N VAL A 72 -5.65 -7.50 -22.60
CA VAL A 72 -6.59 -7.42 -23.73
C VAL A 72 -6.59 -8.69 -24.58
N LYS A 73 -5.46 -9.41 -24.62
CA LYS A 73 -5.36 -10.68 -25.34
C LYS A 73 -4.25 -11.55 -24.76
N LEU A 74 -4.42 -12.86 -24.83
CA LEU A 74 -3.39 -13.85 -24.49
C LEU A 74 -2.98 -14.60 -25.76
N ASN A 75 -1.68 -14.64 -26.03
CA ASN A 75 -1.07 -15.31 -27.17
C ASN A 75 0.03 -16.25 -26.64
N GLY A 76 -0.38 -17.43 -26.15
CA GLY A 76 0.54 -18.40 -25.54
C GLY A 76 1.30 -17.77 -24.37
N ASP A 77 2.61 -17.60 -24.54
CA ASP A 77 3.52 -17.08 -23.51
C ASP A 77 3.55 -15.55 -23.39
N THR A 78 2.79 -14.84 -24.22
CA THR A 78 2.73 -13.37 -24.21
C THR A 78 1.32 -12.85 -24.02
N ALA A 79 1.19 -11.78 -23.25
CA ALA A 79 -0.06 -11.05 -23.08
C ALA A 79 0.03 -9.70 -23.81
N LEU A 80 -1.00 -9.37 -24.58
CA LEU A 80 -1.21 -8.01 -25.07
C LEU A 80 -1.89 -7.22 -23.95
N CYS A 81 -1.15 -6.29 -23.36
CA CYS A 81 -1.54 -5.52 -22.20
C CYS A 81 -1.78 -4.07 -22.60
N ARG A 82 -2.89 -3.47 -22.14
CA ARG A 82 -3.18 -2.04 -22.32
C ARG A 82 -2.84 -1.29 -21.05
N LYS A 83 -1.96 -0.30 -21.12
CA LYS A 83 -1.60 0.55 -19.97
C LYS A 83 -2.83 1.36 -19.54
N LYS A 84 -3.20 1.32 -18.25
CA LYS A 84 -4.41 2.01 -17.76
C LYS A 84 -4.34 3.54 -17.90
N ILE A 85 -3.14 4.11 -17.78
CA ILE A 85 -2.93 5.56 -17.79
C ILE A 85 -2.90 6.13 -19.21
N THR A 86 -2.09 5.55 -20.09
CA THR A 86 -1.85 6.08 -21.44
C THR A 86 -2.72 5.42 -22.51
N GLY A 87 -3.29 4.24 -22.24
CA GLY A 87 -4.04 3.46 -23.22
C GLY A 87 -3.17 2.70 -24.22
N ASP A 88 -1.85 2.80 -24.13
CA ASP A 88 -0.93 2.13 -25.05
C ASP A 88 -0.99 0.62 -24.90
N ALA A 89 -0.99 -0.08 -26.03
CA ALA A 89 -0.92 -1.54 -26.08
C ALA A 89 0.54 -2.00 -26.17
N VAL A 90 0.94 -2.87 -25.25
CA VAL A 90 2.29 -3.44 -25.17
C VAL A 90 2.17 -4.95 -25.01
N ALA A 91 2.95 -5.71 -25.79
CA ALA A 91 3.09 -7.14 -25.58
C ALA A 91 4.12 -7.40 -24.48
N ILE A 92 3.75 -8.16 -23.44
CA ILE A 92 4.60 -8.47 -22.29
C ILE A 92 4.61 -9.99 -22.07
N PRO A 93 5.76 -10.63 -21.81
CA PRO A 93 5.82 -12.05 -21.45
C PRO A 93 5.04 -12.33 -20.15
N LEU A 94 4.33 -13.45 -20.09
CA LEU A 94 3.60 -13.87 -18.88
C LEU A 94 4.51 -14.07 -17.67
N THR A 95 5.76 -14.48 -17.90
CA THR A 95 6.78 -14.66 -16.85
C THR A 95 7.09 -13.36 -16.11
N GLU A 96 6.97 -12.21 -16.79
CA GLU A 96 7.22 -10.87 -16.27
C GLU A 96 5.96 -10.21 -15.68
N LEU A 97 4.79 -10.86 -15.76
CA LEU A 97 3.53 -10.31 -15.28
C LEU A 97 3.07 -10.98 -13.99
N VAL A 98 2.50 -10.17 -13.10
CA VAL A 98 1.80 -10.62 -11.91
C VAL A 98 0.40 -10.01 -11.91
N SER A 99 -0.61 -10.81 -11.56
CA SER A 99 -1.96 -10.32 -11.31
C SER A 99 -1.93 -9.42 -10.08
N VAL A 100 -2.63 -8.30 -10.11
CA VAL A 100 -2.69 -7.37 -8.97
C VAL A 100 -4.12 -7.00 -8.66
N ALA A 101 -4.43 -6.90 -7.38
CA ALA A 101 -5.64 -6.24 -6.90
C ALA A 101 -5.29 -4.81 -6.47
N GLN A 102 -6.09 -3.84 -6.89
CA GLN A 102 -5.98 -2.46 -6.43
C GLN A 102 -6.72 -2.28 -5.10
N PHE A 103 -6.32 -1.29 -4.30
CA PHE A 103 -7.04 -0.95 -3.08
C PHE A 103 -8.54 -0.78 -3.33
N GLY A 104 -9.36 -1.44 -2.50
CA GLY A 104 -10.82 -1.47 -2.62
C GLY A 104 -11.38 -2.52 -3.59
N GLU A 105 -10.55 -3.17 -4.43
CA GLU A 105 -10.98 -4.37 -5.14
C GLU A 105 -11.09 -5.53 -4.13
N PRO A 106 -12.22 -6.27 -4.13
CA PRO A 106 -12.39 -7.37 -3.20
C PRO A 106 -11.40 -8.49 -3.53
N ILE A 107 -10.64 -8.91 -2.53
CA ILE A 107 -9.87 -10.14 -2.58
C ILE A 107 -10.40 -11.11 -1.53
N PHE A 108 -10.35 -12.40 -1.87
CA PHE A 108 -10.82 -13.48 -1.00
C PHE A 108 -9.66 -14.43 -0.71
N PRO A 109 -8.75 -14.04 0.20
CA PRO A 109 -7.65 -14.90 0.60
C PRO A 109 -8.16 -16.16 1.30
N MET A 110 -7.29 -17.16 1.38
CA MET A 110 -7.53 -18.37 2.17
C MET A 110 -6.29 -18.71 2.98
N LEU A 111 -6.48 -19.37 4.13
CA LEU A 111 -5.37 -19.96 4.86
C LEU A 111 -5.01 -21.30 4.23
N GLN A 112 -3.75 -21.46 3.87
CA GLN A 112 -3.18 -22.73 3.45
C GLN A 112 -2.29 -23.27 4.59
N PRO A 113 -2.60 -24.46 5.15
CA PRO A 113 -1.71 -25.08 6.11
C PRO A 113 -0.40 -25.45 5.42
N ILE A 114 0.72 -24.98 5.96
CA ILE A 114 2.05 -25.27 5.44
C ILE A 114 2.66 -26.43 6.23
N GLU A 115 2.77 -26.27 7.55
CA GLU A 115 3.41 -27.25 8.42
C GLU A 115 2.90 -27.12 9.86
N SER A 116 3.19 -28.12 10.69
CA SER A 116 2.94 -28.10 12.13
C SER A 116 4.14 -28.64 12.88
N VAL A 117 4.42 -28.06 14.05
CA VAL A 117 5.50 -28.50 14.92
C VAL A 117 4.93 -28.69 16.32
N GLU A 118 5.04 -29.91 16.84
CA GLU A 118 4.58 -30.27 18.19
C GLU A 118 5.79 -30.35 19.14
N ASN A 119 5.84 -29.44 20.10
CA ASN A 119 6.91 -29.39 21.11
C ASN A 119 6.43 -29.72 22.53
N ALA A 120 5.12 -29.87 22.74
CA ALA A 120 4.50 -30.10 24.05
C ALA A 120 3.29 -31.02 23.92
N PRO A 121 3.49 -32.35 23.81
CA PRO A 121 2.42 -33.32 23.51
C PRO A 121 1.35 -33.42 24.62
N ASP A 122 1.69 -33.03 25.84
CA ASP A 122 0.76 -33.01 26.97
C ASP A 122 -0.04 -31.69 27.10
N SER A 123 0.17 -30.73 26.19
CA SER A 123 -0.53 -29.44 26.15
C SER A 123 -1.57 -29.42 25.04
N ASN A 124 -2.75 -28.88 25.33
CA ASN A 124 -3.79 -28.65 24.33
C ASN A 124 -3.69 -27.27 23.65
N LEU A 125 -2.73 -26.44 24.05
CA LEU A 125 -2.55 -25.09 23.50
C LEU A 125 -1.76 -25.14 22.19
N TRP A 126 -2.32 -24.51 21.15
CA TRP A 126 -1.69 -24.34 19.86
C TRP A 126 -1.59 -22.86 19.50
N HIS A 127 -0.45 -22.47 18.94
CA HIS A 127 -0.26 -21.16 18.32
C HIS A 127 -0.23 -21.35 16.80
N THR A 128 -0.76 -20.38 16.07
CA THR A 128 -0.71 -20.37 14.60
C THR A 128 0.16 -19.21 14.14
N LEU A 129 1.17 -19.51 13.31
CA LEU A 129 1.95 -18.51 12.60
C LEU A 129 1.35 -18.32 11.21
N ILE A 130 1.05 -17.07 10.84
CA ILE A 130 0.46 -16.74 9.54
C ILE A 130 1.44 -15.80 8.82
N GLU A 131 1.95 -16.24 7.67
CA GLU A 131 2.70 -15.42 6.74
C GLU A 131 1.73 -14.76 5.75
N ALA A 132 1.48 -13.46 5.91
CA ALA A 132 0.56 -12.72 5.04
C ALA A 132 0.75 -11.20 5.20
N ASP A 133 0.13 -10.44 4.30
CA ASP A 133 -0.13 -9.02 4.53
C ASP A 133 -1.10 -8.85 5.71
N ASN A 134 -0.75 -7.97 6.66
CA ASN A 134 -1.48 -7.79 7.91
C ASN A 134 -2.96 -7.43 7.68
N TYR A 135 -3.27 -6.57 6.71
CA TYR A 135 -4.64 -6.12 6.46
C TYR A 135 -5.50 -7.29 5.99
N HIS A 136 -5.02 -8.03 4.99
CA HIS A 136 -5.76 -9.14 4.39
C HIS A 136 -5.89 -10.34 5.33
N ALA A 137 -4.87 -10.62 6.15
CA ALA A 137 -4.94 -11.65 7.17
C ALA A 137 -6.01 -11.35 8.22
N LEU A 138 -6.05 -10.12 8.73
CA LEU A 138 -7.04 -9.70 9.73
C LEU A 138 -8.45 -9.70 9.16
N GLN A 139 -8.62 -9.19 7.93
CA GLN A 139 -9.92 -9.22 7.24
C GLN A 139 -10.45 -10.66 7.08
N LEU A 140 -9.58 -11.60 6.73
CA LEU A 140 -9.93 -13.02 6.64
C LEU A 140 -10.36 -13.58 8.00
N LEU A 141 -9.59 -13.32 9.06
CA LEU A 141 -9.88 -13.83 10.40
C LEU A 141 -11.19 -13.26 10.95
N GLU A 142 -11.46 -11.98 10.71
CA GLU A 142 -12.71 -11.33 11.09
C GLU A 142 -13.92 -11.99 10.42
N TYR A 143 -13.80 -12.33 9.13
CA TYR A 143 -14.90 -12.91 8.36
C TYR A 143 -15.12 -14.40 8.63
N LEU A 144 -14.05 -15.21 8.61
CA LEU A 144 -14.16 -16.68 8.67
C LEU A 144 -14.04 -17.25 10.08
N TYR A 145 -13.37 -16.55 11.00
CA TYR A 145 -13.06 -17.05 12.34
C TYR A 145 -13.50 -16.10 13.47
N PRO A 146 -14.72 -15.52 13.41
CA PRO A 146 -15.15 -14.54 14.38
C PRO A 146 -15.16 -15.14 15.79
N LYS A 147 -14.52 -14.43 16.74
CA LYS A 147 -14.40 -14.80 18.16
C LYS A 147 -13.67 -16.13 18.44
N GLN A 148 -12.90 -16.64 17.49
CA GLN A 148 -12.11 -17.87 17.67
C GLN A 148 -10.64 -17.59 18.04
N VAL A 149 -10.22 -16.33 17.99
CA VAL A 149 -8.84 -15.91 18.27
C VAL A 149 -8.84 -15.01 19.51
N ASP A 150 -8.19 -15.46 20.57
CA ASP A 150 -8.12 -14.72 21.84
C ASP A 150 -7.11 -13.56 21.81
N CYS A 151 -6.00 -13.75 21.09
CA CYS A 151 -4.91 -12.77 21.01
C CYS A 151 -4.20 -12.86 19.64
N ILE A 152 -3.82 -11.70 19.11
CA ILE A 152 -3.04 -11.57 17.87
C ILE A 152 -1.80 -10.74 18.19
N TYR A 153 -0.63 -11.28 17.87
CA TYR A 153 0.65 -10.57 17.94
C TYR A 153 1.04 -10.13 16.52
N ILE A 154 1.21 -8.83 16.34
CA ILE A 154 1.70 -8.23 15.09
C ILE A 154 2.91 -7.39 15.43
N ASP A 155 4.03 -7.63 14.75
CA ASP A 155 5.24 -6.83 14.87
C ASP A 155 5.35 -5.91 13.65
N PRO A 156 4.79 -4.69 13.68
CA PRO A 156 4.90 -3.77 12.57
C PRO A 156 6.36 -3.30 12.43
N PRO A 157 6.87 -3.06 11.22
CA PRO A 157 8.20 -2.51 11.04
C PRO A 157 8.26 -1.10 11.61
N TYR A 158 8.76 -0.95 12.83
CA TYR A 158 9.10 0.36 13.36
C TYR A 158 10.32 0.85 12.60
N ASN A 159 10.20 2.04 11.99
CA ASN A 159 11.23 2.72 11.21
C ASN A 159 12.44 3.16 12.07
N THR A 160 13.13 2.23 12.73
CA THR A 160 14.41 2.46 13.38
C THR A 160 15.47 1.56 12.73
N GLY A 161 15.86 1.97 11.53
CA GLY A 161 17.17 1.71 10.95
C GLY A 161 17.94 3.02 10.86
#